data_AF-M5RNK9-F1
#
_entry.id   AF-M5RNK9-F1
#
_cell.length_a   1.000
_cell.length_b   1.000
_cell.length_c   1.000
_cell.angle_alpha   90.00
_cell.angle_beta   90.00
_cell.angle_gamma   90.00
#
_symmetry.space_group_name_H-M   'P 1'
#
loop_
_entity.id
_entity.type
_entity.pdbx_description
1 polymer ?
#
loop_
_entity_poly.entity_id
_entity_poly.type
_entity_poly.pdbx_seq_one_letter_code
_entity_poly.pdbx_strand_id
1 'polypeptide(L)'
;MLDSEQGGFFQLVPDTDFRVDRQYVDQTNVLETTFQTDSGTLRLTDWIPAACPLLPETYWSTSLIRRVECIAGQVSLRVHFRPSFDYARKSVSFRF
;
A
#
# COMPACT_ATOMS: atom_id res chain seq x y z
N MET A 1 -12.56 -15.20 4.38
CA MET A 1 -13.18 -13.92 3.97
C MET A 1 -12.90 -12.88 5.05
N LEU A 2 -12.53 -11.66 4.67
CA LEU A 2 -12.37 -10.53 5.58
C LEU A 2 -13.72 -9.80 5.73
N ASP A 3 -14.03 -9.31 6.93
CA ASP A 3 -15.25 -8.53 7.21
C ASP A 3 -15.14 -7.16 6.50
N SER A 4 -16.01 -6.92 5.51
CA SER A 4 -16.00 -5.67 4.73
C SER A 4 -16.54 -4.46 5.49
N GLU A 5 -17.32 -4.66 6.56
CA GLU A 5 -17.93 -3.59 7.35
C GLU A 5 -16.98 -3.13 8.45
N GLN A 6 -16.34 -4.07 9.15
CA GLN A 6 -15.50 -3.81 10.32
C GLN A 6 -14.00 -3.93 10.05
N GLY A 7 -13.61 -4.60 8.96
CA GLY A 7 -12.20 -4.84 8.62
C GLY A 7 -11.46 -3.57 8.24
N GLY A 8 -10.29 -3.35 8.85
CA GLY A 8 -9.43 -2.25 8.47
C GLY A 8 -8.83 -2.42 7.08
N PHE A 9 -8.48 -1.32 6.44
CA PHE A 9 -7.78 -1.31 5.16
C PHE A 9 -6.86 -0.10 5.04
N PHE A 10 -5.88 -0.24 4.15
CA PHE A 10 -5.01 0.85 3.75
C PHE A 10 -4.95 0.88 2.22
N GLN A 11 -5.57 1.90 1.62
CA GLN A 11 -5.73 2.03 0.18
C GLN A 11 -5.02 3.28 -0.32
N LEU A 12 -4.27 3.11 -1.41
CA LEU A 12 -3.71 4.18 -2.23
C LEU A 12 -4.23 3.95 -3.65
N VAL A 13 -4.99 4.90 -4.18
CA VAL A 13 -5.67 4.74 -5.48
C VAL A 13 -5.86 6.11 -6.15
N PRO A 14 -5.78 6.22 -7.49
CA PRO A 14 -6.14 7.47 -8.17
C PRO A 14 -7.55 7.92 -7.79
N ASP A 15 -7.77 9.24 -7.79
CA ASP A 15 -9.07 9.82 -7.47
C ASP A 15 -10.03 9.92 -8.67
N THR A 16 -9.52 9.67 -9.87
CA THR A 16 -10.23 9.59 -11.16
C THR A 16 -10.37 8.15 -11.66
N ASP A 17 -11.03 7.95 -12.81
CA ASP A 17 -11.09 6.65 -13.46
C ASP A 17 -9.70 6.18 -13.91
N PHE A 18 -9.45 4.88 -13.78
CA PHE A 18 -8.16 4.29 -14.13
C PHE A 18 -8.29 2.86 -14.63
N ARG A 19 -7.27 2.43 -15.37
CA ARG A 19 -6.94 1.01 -15.55
C ARG A 19 -5.85 0.62 -14.57
N VAL A 20 -5.82 -0.65 -14.19
CA VAL A 20 -4.85 -1.16 -13.22
C VAL A 20 -4.26 -2.47 -13.71
N ASP A 21 -2.93 -2.56 -13.61
CA ASP A 21 -2.15 -3.77 -13.81
C ASP A 21 -1.32 -4.09 -12.57
N ARG A 22 -1.10 -5.37 -12.27
CA ARG A 22 -0.37 -5.82 -11.09
C ARG A 22 0.54 -6.99 -11.40
N GLN A 23 1.78 -6.92 -10.91
CA GLN A 23 2.75 -8.00 -11.04
C GLN A 23 3.68 -8.07 -9.83
N TYR A 24 4.12 -9.27 -9.49
CA TYR A 24 5.25 -9.44 -8.57
C TYR A 24 6.56 -9.31 -9.36
N VAL A 25 7.55 -8.64 -8.78
CA VAL A 25 8.86 -8.46 -9.40
C VAL A 25 9.71 -9.70 -9.18
N ASP A 26 10.16 -10.34 -10.26
CA ASP A 26 11.25 -11.34 -10.30
C ASP A 26 11.32 -12.31 -9.11
N GLN A 27 10.21 -12.98 -8.79
CA GLN A 27 10.10 -13.94 -7.67
C GLN A 27 10.37 -13.37 -6.27
N THR A 28 10.21 -12.06 -6.09
CA THR A 28 10.30 -11.40 -4.80
C THR A 28 8.91 -11.19 -4.17
N ASN A 29 8.88 -10.77 -2.91
CA ASN A 29 7.64 -10.34 -2.25
C ASN A 29 7.26 -8.88 -2.58
N VAL A 30 7.88 -8.28 -3.60
CA VAL A 30 7.62 -6.93 -4.06
C VAL A 30 6.48 -6.96 -5.07
N LEU A 31 5.38 -6.28 -4.75
CA LEU A 31 4.24 -6.12 -5.63
C LEU A 31 4.29 -4.75 -6.29
N GLU A 32 4.33 -4.72 -7.61
CA GLU A 32 4.12 -3.50 -8.39
C GLU A 32 2.68 -3.43 -8.89
N THR A 33 2.02 -2.31 -8.62
CA THR A 33 0.73 -1.94 -9.18
C THR A 33 0.91 -0.70 -10.04
N THR A 34 0.60 -0.81 -11.32
CA THR A 34 0.60 0.35 -12.23
C THR A 34 -0.84 0.80 -12.46
N PHE A 35 -1.11 2.08 -12.21
CA PHE A 35 -2.38 2.72 -12.52
C PHE A 35 -2.20 3.64 -13.73
N GLN A 36 -3.09 3.52 -14.70
CA GLN A 36 -3.16 4.40 -15.87
C GLN A 36 -4.45 5.20 -15.81
N THR A 37 -4.33 6.52 -15.75
CA THR A 37 -5.42 7.49 -15.82
C THR A 37 -5.32 8.26 -17.13
N ASP A 38 -6.33 9.05 -17.48
CA ASP A 38 -6.29 9.92 -18.66
C ASP A 38 -5.19 11.01 -18.57
N SER A 39 -4.77 11.40 -17.36
CA SER A 39 -3.81 12.49 -17.13
C SER A 39 -2.39 12.02 -16.81
N GLY A 40 -2.18 10.73 -16.56
CA GLY A 40 -0.87 10.23 -16.16
C GLY A 40 -0.86 8.76 -15.73
N THR A 41 0.35 8.29 -15.40
CA THR A 41 0.62 6.93 -14.93
C THR A 41 1.32 6.96 -13.59
N LEU A 42 0.82 6.16 -12.65
CA LEU A 42 1.36 6.00 -11.31
C LEU A 42 1.82 4.56 -11.09
N ARG A 43 3.00 4.37 -10.50
CA ARG A 43 3.43 3.09 -9.94
C ARG A 43 3.35 3.13 -8.42
N LEU A 44 2.73 2.10 -7.86
CA LEU A 44 2.76 1.80 -6.44
C LEU A 44 3.56 0.50 -6.26
N THR A 45 4.64 0.56 -5.49
CA THR A 45 5.47 -0.60 -5.16
C THR A 45 5.32 -0.93 -3.68
N ASP A 46 4.80 -2.11 -3.36
CA ASP A 46 4.51 -2.57 -2.01
C ASP A 46 5.43 -3.74 -1.65
N TRP A 47 6.06 -3.71 -0.47
CA TRP A 47 6.84 -4.84 0.04
C TRP A 47 6.92 -4.86 1.56
N ILE A 48 7.25 -6.02 2.12
CA ILE A 48 7.60 -6.18 3.53
C ILE A 48 9.09 -6.54 3.58
N PRO A 49 9.95 -5.77 4.28
CA PRO A 49 11.36 -6.12 4.40
C PRO A 49 11.53 -7.52 4.98
N ALA A 50 12.32 -8.36 4.32
CA ALA A 50 12.67 -9.66 4.84
C ALA A 50 13.68 -9.51 5.99
N ALA A 51 13.59 -10.40 6.98
CA ALA A 51 14.58 -10.48 8.05
C ALA A 51 15.98 -10.67 7.46
N CYS A 52 16.91 -9.77 7.83
CA CYS A 52 18.30 -9.86 7.43
C CYS A 52 19.15 -9.93 8.70
N PRO A 53 19.76 -11.08 9.01
CA PRO A 53 20.58 -11.25 10.22
C PRO A 53 21.79 -10.32 10.30
N LEU A 54 22.18 -9.73 9.16
CA LEU A 54 23.30 -8.80 9.05
C LEU A 54 22.91 -7.34 9.33
N LEU A 55 21.61 -7.06 9.49
CA LEU A 55 21.08 -5.72 9.79
C LEU A 55 20.41 -5.72 11.17
N PRO A 56 20.47 -4.59 11.93
CA PRO A 56 19.75 -4.47 13.19
C PRO A 56 18.25 -4.79 13.05
N GLU A 57 17.61 -5.33 14.09
CA GLU A 57 16.20 -5.76 14.03
C GLU A 57 15.23 -4.67 13.59
N THR A 58 15.56 -3.42 13.89
CA THR A 58 14.79 -2.24 13.46
C THR A 58 14.61 -2.18 11.93
N TYR A 59 15.56 -2.71 11.15
CA TYR A 59 15.54 -2.71 9.69
C TYR A 59 14.64 -3.79 9.07
N TRP A 60 14.18 -4.76 9.87
CA TRP A 60 13.26 -5.82 9.41
C TRP A 60 12.06 -6.01 10.33
N SER A 61 11.74 -4.98 11.12
CA SER A 61 10.44 -4.88 11.80
C SER A 61 9.30 -5.11 10.80
N THR A 62 8.23 -5.81 11.24
CA THR A 62 7.07 -6.16 10.42
C THR A 62 6.34 -4.90 9.94
N SER A 63 6.84 -4.33 8.86
CA SER A 63 6.42 -3.05 8.29
C SER A 63 6.03 -3.27 6.84
N LEU A 64 4.88 -2.76 6.45
CA LEU A 64 4.51 -2.64 5.05
C LEU A 64 5.10 -1.33 4.52
N ILE A 65 6.02 -1.42 3.57
CA ILE A 65 6.58 -0.27 2.87
C ILE A 65 5.85 -0.12 1.54
N ARG A 66 5.43 1.12 1.25
CA ARG A 66 4.67 1.47 0.05
C ARG A 66 5.33 2.68 -0.59
N ARG A 67 5.91 2.51 -1.78
CA ARG A 67 6.55 3.58 -2.56
C ARG A 67 5.61 4.03 -3.68
N VAL A 68 5.39 5.33 -3.77
CA VAL A 68 4.53 5.97 -4.78
C VAL A 68 5.41 6.74 -5.75
N GLU A 69 5.28 6.45 -7.04
CA GLU A 69 6.03 7.11 -8.10
C GLU A 69 5.08 7.53 -9.24
N CYS A 70 5.05 8.82 -9.58
CA CYS A 70 4.41 9.29 -10.81
C CYS A 70 5.39 9.10 -11.96
N ILE A 71 5.10 8.14 -12.84
CA ILE A 71 6.00 7.74 -13.93
C ILE A 71 5.84 8.66 -15.14
N ALA A 72 4.64 9.21 -15.35
CA ALA A 72 4.33 10.11 -16.46
C ALA A 72 3.12 11.00 -16.13
N GLY A 73 3.14 12.25 -16.61
CA GLY A 73 2.03 13.19 -16.46
C GLY A 73 1.78 13.58 -15.00
N GLN A 74 0.50 13.73 -14.66
CA GLN A 74 0.06 14.08 -13.32
C GLN A 74 -1.07 13.15 -12.88
N VAL A 75 -0.94 12.60 -11.67
CA VAL A 75 -1.96 11.73 -11.07
C VAL A 75 -2.27 12.25 -9.68
N SER A 76 -3.53 12.60 -9.44
CA SER A 76 -4.03 12.88 -8.10
C SER A 76 -4.30 11.55 -7.39
N LEU A 77 -3.74 11.40 -6.20
CA LEU A 77 -3.80 10.16 -5.42
C LEU A 77 -4.65 10.36 -4.17
N ARG A 78 -5.62 9.46 -3.96
CA ARG A 78 -6.38 9.37 -2.71
C ARG A 78 -5.75 8.31 -1.81
N VAL A 79 -5.51 8.70 -0.55
CA VAL A 79 -5.03 7.80 0.51
C VAL A 79 -6.16 7.61 1.52
N HIS A 80 -6.56 6.37 1.75
CA HIS A 80 -7.55 6.02 2.76
C HIS A 80 -6.94 5.00 3.73
N PHE A 81 -6.75 5.44 4.97
CA PHE A 81 -6.21 4.60 6.04
C PHE A 81 -7.27 4.41 7.13
N ARG A 82 -7.78 3.19 7.24
CA ARG A 82 -8.74 2.77 8.25
C ARG A 82 -8.15 1.57 9.01
N PRO A 83 -7.32 1.77 10.04
CA PRO A 83 -6.80 0.66 10.82
C PRO A 83 -7.93 0.03 11.66
N SER A 84 -7.84 -1.27 11.89
CA SER A 84 -8.69 -1.99 12.85
C SER A 84 -7.80 -2.74 13.82
N PHE A 85 -7.88 -2.43 15.10
CA PHE A 85 -7.07 -3.10 16.12
C PHE A 85 -7.83 -4.25 16.74
N ASP A 86 -7.09 -5.29 17.12
CA ASP A 86 -7.63 -6.44 17.85
C ASP A 86 -8.86 -7.06 17.16
N TYR A 87 -8.78 -7.24 15.84
CA TYR A 87 -9.88 -7.73 15.00
C TYR A 87 -11.16 -6.88 15.12
N ALA A 88 -11.00 -5.55 15.11
CA ALA A 88 -12.05 -4.55 15.29
C ALA A 88 -12.73 -4.53 16.69
N ARG A 89 -12.22 -5.29 17.67
CA ARG A 89 -12.74 -5.27 19.05
C ARG A 89 -12.34 -4.03 19.84
N LYS A 90 -11.35 -3.27 19.36
CA LYS A 90 -10.88 -2.02 19.98
C LYS A 90 -11.23 -0.83 19.11
N SER A 91 -11.68 0.24 19.76
CA SER A 91 -11.87 1.54 19.11
C SER A 91 -10.53 2.15 18.70
N VAL A 92 -10.54 2.86 17.57
CA VAL A 92 -9.38 3.53 17.02
C VAL A 92 -9.48 5.02 17.36
N SER A 93 -8.40 5.58 17.89
CA SER A 93 -8.24 7.02 18.06
C SER A 93 -6.94 7.47 17.41
N PHE A 94 -6.99 8.51 16.59
CA PHE A 94 -5.79 9.16 16.05
C PHE A 94 -5.38 10.29 16.98
N ARG A 95 -4.07 10.43 17.20
CA ARG A 95 -3.46 11.62 17.80
C ARG A 95 -2.63 12.26 16.71
N PHE A 96 -2.93 13.52 16.39
CA PHE A 96 -2.22 14.33 15.43
C PHE A 96 -1.39 15.38 16.15
#